data_AF-A0A9D8XR03-F1
#
_entry.id   AF-A0A9D8XR03-F1
#
_cell.length_a   1.000
_cell.length_b   1.000
_cell.length_c   1.000
_cell.angle_alpha   90.00
_cell.angle_beta   90.00
_cell.angle_gamma   90.00
#
_symmetry.space_group_name_H-M   'P 1'
#
loop_
_entity.id
_entity.type
_entity.pdbx_description
1 polymer ?
#
loop_
_entity_poly.entity_id
_entity_poly.type
_entity_poly.pdbx_seq_one_letter_code
_entity_poly.pdbx_strand_id
1 'polypeptide(L)'
;ISNANVWNKASTDTLGLEKYFKKHKKDFRWEEPRFKGVVVGCHEESMVKEVKKLANSLPIDSIAPVLKRTYNNDSTSNVRVDKGTWFKGGSNPMVNKVVFNTGDWNPNGHYPYFFYVGEIQKQPKSADDVRGKATAQYQDYLEAEWIADLKEKYPVVINQEVVKLLK
;
A
#
# COMPACT_ATOMS: atom_id res chain seq x y z
N ILE A 1 8.52 -27.26 -9.88
CA ILE A 1 8.07 -26.05 -9.13
C ILE A 1 6.74 -26.42 -8.48
N SER A 2 6.61 -26.31 -7.16
CA SER A 2 5.38 -26.65 -6.42
C SER A 2 4.47 -25.43 -6.24
N ASN A 3 3.19 -25.63 -5.91
CA ASN A 3 2.26 -24.54 -5.54
C ASN A 3 2.81 -23.62 -4.45
N ALA A 4 3.54 -24.18 -3.48
CA ALA A 4 4.18 -23.41 -2.43
C ALA A 4 5.24 -22.42 -2.96
N ASN A 5 5.94 -22.75 -4.05
CA ASN A 5 6.91 -21.86 -4.67
C ASN A 5 6.23 -20.68 -5.41
N VAL A 6 5.03 -20.88 -5.97
CA VAL A 6 4.27 -19.81 -6.62
C VAL A 6 3.77 -18.80 -5.60
N TRP A 7 3.18 -19.29 -4.51
CA TRP A 7 2.71 -18.46 -3.39
C TRP A 7 3.83 -17.68 -2.69
N ASN A 8 4.94 -18.35 -2.39
CA ASN A 8 6.10 -17.69 -1.78
C ASN A 8 6.69 -16.63 -2.71
N LYS A 9 6.75 -16.91 -4.02
CA LYS A 9 7.28 -15.95 -5.00
C LYS A 9 6.35 -14.74 -5.15
N ALA A 10 5.04 -14.92 -5.26
CA ALA A 10 4.09 -13.80 -5.38
C ALA A 10 4.14 -12.83 -4.19
N SER A 11 4.38 -13.35 -2.98
CA SER A 11 4.42 -12.57 -1.74
C SER A 11 5.77 -11.90 -1.47
N THR A 12 6.88 -12.46 -1.95
CA THR A 12 8.25 -11.99 -1.64
C THR A 12 8.96 -11.31 -2.81
N ASP A 13 8.55 -11.57 -4.05
CA ASP A 13 9.15 -11.03 -5.27
C ASP A 13 8.66 -9.60 -5.55
N THR A 14 9.21 -8.64 -4.81
CA THR A 14 8.87 -7.22 -4.97
C THR A 14 9.21 -6.68 -6.36
N LEU A 15 10.28 -7.18 -6.99
CA LEU A 15 10.70 -6.77 -8.33
C LEU A 15 9.77 -7.31 -9.41
N GLY A 16 9.39 -8.59 -9.32
CA GLY A 16 8.42 -9.22 -10.22
C GLY A 16 7.03 -8.62 -10.08
N LEU A 17 6.58 -8.37 -8.86
CA LEU A 17 5.32 -7.71 -8.58
C LEU A 17 5.29 -6.29 -9.16
N GLU A 18 6.36 -5.52 -9.00
CA GLU A 18 6.47 -4.17 -9.57
C GLU A 18 6.49 -4.20 -11.11
N LYS A 19 7.16 -5.18 -11.72
CA LYS A 19 7.14 -5.38 -13.18
C LYS A 19 5.74 -5.73 -13.68
N TYR A 20 5.05 -6.65 -13.00
CA TYR A 20 3.68 -7.04 -13.31
C TYR A 20 2.74 -5.82 -13.20
N PHE A 21 2.80 -5.09 -12.09
CA PHE A 21 2.05 -3.85 -11.90
C PHE A 21 2.28 -2.86 -13.04
N LYS A 22 3.54 -2.63 -13.43
CA LYS A 22 3.86 -1.71 -14.54
C LYS A 22 3.25 -2.13 -15.88
N LYS A 23 3.21 -3.45 -16.16
CA LYS A 23 2.60 -4.01 -17.37
C LYS A 23 1.07 -3.94 -17.33
N HIS A 24 0.47 -4.07 -16.15
CA HIS A 24 -0.97 -4.14 -15.90
C HIS A 24 -1.56 -2.88 -15.25
N LYS A 25 -0.91 -1.72 -15.37
CA LYS A 25 -1.32 -0.46 -14.68
C LYS A 25 -2.80 -0.09 -14.83
N LYS A 26 -3.42 -0.45 -15.95
CA LYS A 26 -4.85 -0.17 -16.20
C LYS A 26 -5.77 -0.93 -15.25
N ASP A 27 -5.37 -2.12 -14.83
CA ASP A 27 -6.15 -3.02 -13.98
C ASP A 27 -6.14 -2.56 -12.50
N PHE A 28 -5.18 -1.69 -12.15
CA PHE A 28 -4.98 -1.15 -10.81
C PHE A 28 -5.50 0.27 -10.63
N ARG A 29 -6.24 0.81 -11.59
CA ARG A 29 -6.70 2.20 -11.51
C ARG A 29 -7.55 2.43 -10.26
N TRP A 30 -7.34 3.58 -9.63
CA TRP A 30 -8.24 4.10 -8.62
C TRP A 30 -9.36 4.89 -9.29
N GLU A 31 -10.57 4.76 -8.73
CA GLU A 31 -11.71 5.57 -9.12
C GLU A 31 -11.54 7.03 -8.68
N GLU A 32 -10.91 7.23 -7.51
CA GLU A 32 -10.68 8.54 -6.93
C GLU A 32 -9.21 8.76 -6.56
N PRO A 33 -8.72 10.02 -6.59
CA PRO A 33 -7.41 10.37 -6.08
C PRO A 33 -7.25 10.01 -4.61
N ARG A 34 -6.05 9.60 -4.22
CA ARG A 34 -5.69 9.28 -2.84
C ARG A 34 -4.52 10.12 -2.38
N PHE A 35 -4.56 10.56 -1.12
CA PHE A 35 -3.42 11.19 -0.46
C PHE A 35 -2.52 10.10 0.11
N LYS A 36 -1.27 10.05 -0.35
CA LYS A 36 -0.24 9.17 0.20
C LYS A 36 0.76 10.02 0.98
N GLY A 37 0.92 9.72 2.27
CA GLY A 37 1.82 10.50 3.09
C GLY A 37 1.73 10.19 4.57
N VAL A 38 2.08 11.20 5.34
CA VAL A 38 2.14 11.17 6.80
C VAL A 38 1.36 12.35 7.35
N VAL A 39 0.53 12.07 8.34
CA VAL A 39 -0.13 13.05 9.19
C VAL A 39 0.62 13.09 10.52
N VAL A 40 0.96 14.29 10.97
CA VAL A 40 1.65 14.51 12.23
C VAL A 40 0.82 15.45 13.10
N GLY A 41 0.53 15.02 14.32
CA GLY A 41 0.02 15.85 15.40
C GLY A 41 1.12 16.15 16.41
N CYS A 42 1.17 17.38 16.92
CA CYS A 42 2.10 17.88 17.92
C CYS A 42 1.30 18.35 19.15
N HIS A 43 1.83 18.04 20.33
CA HIS A 43 1.26 18.48 21.60
C HIS A 43 1.37 20.00 21.79
N GLU A 44 2.48 20.59 21.33
CA GLU A 44 2.74 22.04 21.44
C GLU A 44 2.96 22.71 20.08
N GLU A 45 2.59 23.99 19.98
CA GLU A 45 2.74 24.80 18.77
C GLU A 45 4.21 25.03 18.41
N SER A 46 5.03 25.26 19.44
CA SER A 46 6.48 25.51 19.36
C SER A 46 7.21 24.43 18.55
N MET A 47 6.76 23.17 18.68
CA MET A 47 7.36 22.00 18.03
C MET A 47 7.09 21.95 16.52
N VAL A 48 5.96 22.49 16.05
CA VAL A 48 5.45 22.27 14.69
C VAL A 48 6.50 22.62 13.64
N LYS A 49 7.19 23.76 13.81
CA LYS A 49 8.19 24.24 12.87
C LYS A 49 9.37 23.28 12.75
N GLU A 50 9.88 22.78 13.87
CA GLU A 50 11.03 21.88 13.90
C GLU A 50 10.67 20.49 13.40
N VAL A 51 9.58 19.91 13.91
CA VAL A 51 9.09 18.58 13.53
C VAL A 51 8.77 18.53 12.04
N LYS A 52 8.14 19.60 11.50
CA LYS A 52 7.85 19.71 10.06
C LYS A 52 9.12 19.83 9.22
N LYS A 53 10.12 20.59 9.68
CA LYS A 53 11.41 20.71 8.99
C LYS A 53 12.10 19.35 8.89
N LEU A 54 12.16 18.60 10.00
CA LEU A 54 12.74 17.25 10.01
C LEU A 54 11.95 16.31 9.11
N ALA A 55 10.62 16.29 9.21
CA ALA A 55 9.76 15.45 8.37
C ALA A 55 9.99 15.68 6.88
N ASN A 56 10.12 16.93 6.44
CA ASN A 56 10.35 17.28 5.04
C ASN A 56 11.76 16.89 4.52
N SER A 57 12.73 16.67 5.40
CA SER A 57 14.07 16.21 5.03
C SER A 57 14.21 14.69 4.89
N LEU A 58 13.17 13.93 5.23
CA LEU A 58 13.21 12.48 5.31
C LEU A 58 12.40 11.83 4.19
N PRO A 59 12.78 10.62 3.74
CA PRO A 59 11.90 9.77 2.96
C PRO A 59 10.60 9.50 3.73
N ILE A 60 9.45 9.47 3.03
CA ILE A 60 8.11 9.27 3.64
C ILE A 60 8.08 8.07 4.60
N ASP A 61 8.74 6.98 4.25
CA ASP A 61 8.76 5.76 5.07
C ASP A 61 9.58 5.91 6.36
N SER A 62 10.53 6.84 6.39
CA SER A 62 11.40 7.11 7.54
C SER A 62 10.82 8.16 8.49
N ILE A 63 9.86 8.98 8.06
CA ILE A 63 9.28 10.06 8.90
C ILE A 63 8.71 9.49 10.20
N ALA A 64 7.82 8.50 10.13
CA ALA A 64 7.17 7.94 11.31
C ALA A 64 8.13 7.36 12.35
N PRO A 65 9.08 6.45 12.01
CA PRO A 65 10.01 5.92 12.99
C PRO A 65 10.99 6.97 13.53
N VAL A 66 11.45 7.91 12.70
CA VAL A 66 12.37 8.96 13.14
C VAL A 66 11.68 9.93 14.10
N LEU A 67 10.53 10.48 13.73
CA LEU A 67 9.82 11.43 14.59
C LEU A 67 9.39 10.81 15.92
N LYS A 68 8.90 9.57 15.92
CA LYS A 68 8.56 8.86 17.17
C LYS A 68 9.79 8.66 18.05
N ARG A 69 10.93 8.27 17.47
CA ARG A 69 12.17 8.10 18.23
C ARG A 69 12.75 9.41 18.76
N THR A 70 12.61 10.51 18.01
CA THR A 70 13.16 11.81 18.39
C THR A 70 12.32 12.52 19.44
N TYR A 71 10.98 12.44 19.35
CA TYR A 71 10.08 13.27 20.16
C TYR A 71 9.21 12.50 21.16
N ASN A 72 9.21 11.15 21.12
CA ASN A 72 8.51 10.29 22.10
C ASN A 72 9.50 9.32 22.79
N ASN A 73 10.71 9.78 23.09
CA ASN A 73 11.76 9.00 23.74
C ASN A 73 11.59 8.85 25.26
N ASP A 74 10.84 9.75 25.89
CA ASP A 74 10.52 9.72 27.32
C ASP A 74 9.08 9.22 27.57
N SER A 75 8.59 9.33 28.80
CA SER A 75 7.20 8.99 29.16
C SER A 75 6.16 9.94 28.54
N THR A 76 6.58 10.97 27.80
CA THR A 76 5.72 11.94 27.15
C THR A 76 5.56 11.65 25.66
N SER A 77 4.31 11.48 25.22
CA SER A 77 3.96 11.29 23.82
C SER A 77 3.74 12.66 23.16
N ASN A 78 4.82 13.33 22.76
CA ASN A 78 4.76 14.71 22.23
C ASN A 78 4.29 14.78 20.78
N VAL A 79 4.46 13.72 19.99
CA VAL A 79 3.98 13.64 18.61
C VAL A 79 3.16 12.39 18.33
N ARG A 80 2.10 12.54 17.56
CA ARG A 80 1.38 11.43 16.93
C ARG A 80 1.69 11.42 15.45
N VAL A 81 2.10 10.26 14.94
CA VAL A 81 2.48 10.12 13.53
C VAL A 81 1.76 8.94 12.91
N ASP A 82 0.89 9.23 11.96
CA ASP A 82 0.10 8.27 11.21
C ASP A 82 0.55 8.33 9.74
N LYS A 83 1.12 7.23 9.23
CA LYS A 83 1.49 7.07 7.82
C LYS A 83 0.41 6.24 7.12
N GLY A 84 0.00 6.66 5.93
CA GLY A 84 -1.03 5.92 5.20
C GLY A 84 -1.33 6.47 3.81
N THR A 85 -2.31 5.81 3.20
CA THR A 85 -2.94 6.22 1.95
C THR A 85 -4.42 6.38 2.22
N TRP A 86 -4.95 7.59 2.06
CA TRP A 86 -6.34 7.92 2.36
C TRP A 86 -7.04 8.46 1.12
N PHE A 87 -8.34 8.19 1.00
CA PHE A 87 -9.20 8.70 -0.07
C PHE A 87 -10.20 9.71 0.51
N LYS A 88 -10.80 10.51 -0.37
CA LYS A 88 -11.80 11.51 0.00
C LYS A 88 -13.01 10.85 0.67
N GLY A 89 -13.43 11.36 1.82
CA GLY A 89 -14.54 10.79 2.58
C GLY A 89 -14.18 9.48 3.31
N GLY A 90 -12.90 9.13 3.36
CA GLY A 90 -12.43 7.97 4.12
C GLY A 90 -12.50 8.16 5.64
N SER A 91 -11.99 7.20 6.39
CA SER A 91 -12.10 7.15 7.86
C SER A 91 -11.20 8.13 8.62
N ASN A 92 -10.43 8.99 7.93
CA ASN A 92 -9.57 9.98 8.57
C ASN A 92 -10.15 11.40 8.39
N PRO A 93 -10.88 11.94 9.39
CA PRO A 93 -11.54 13.24 9.29
C PRO A 93 -10.56 14.41 9.07
N MET A 94 -9.35 14.32 9.64
CA MET A 94 -8.32 15.32 9.49
C MET A 94 -7.83 15.40 8.04
N VAL A 95 -7.56 14.25 7.41
CA VAL A 95 -7.19 14.20 5.99
C VAL A 95 -8.33 14.68 5.11
N ASN A 96 -9.58 14.28 5.41
CA ASN A 96 -10.75 14.76 4.67
C ASN A 96 -10.85 16.28 4.71
N LYS A 97 -10.68 16.91 5.88
CA LYS A 97 -10.78 18.35 6.07
C LYS A 97 -9.61 19.10 5.43
N VAL A 98 -8.38 18.69 5.73
CA VAL A 98 -7.17 19.47 5.44
C VAL A 98 -6.64 19.20 4.04
N VAL A 99 -6.74 17.97 3.55
CA VAL A 99 -6.21 17.57 2.24
C VAL A 99 -7.29 17.60 1.16
N PHE A 100 -8.49 17.10 1.47
CA PHE A 100 -9.59 17.01 0.50
C PHE A 100 -10.64 18.12 0.62
N ASN A 101 -10.48 19.04 1.59
CA ASN A 101 -11.42 20.13 1.87
C ASN A 101 -12.89 19.66 2.01
N THR A 102 -13.08 18.55 2.72
CA THR A 102 -14.36 17.84 2.86
C THR A 102 -14.62 17.44 4.31
N GLY A 103 -15.90 17.44 4.69
CA GLY A 103 -16.32 17.14 6.06
C GLY A 103 -15.85 18.20 7.06
N ASP A 104 -16.04 17.88 8.34
CA ASP A 104 -15.63 18.71 9.45
C ASP A 104 -14.70 17.96 10.37
N TRP A 105 -13.66 18.67 10.79
CA TRP A 105 -12.70 18.19 11.75
C TRP A 105 -12.14 19.39 12.50
N ASN A 106 -12.13 19.30 13.83
CA ASN A 106 -11.54 20.30 14.69
C ASN A 106 -10.40 19.65 15.47
N PRO A 107 -9.18 20.20 15.42
CA PRO A 107 -8.10 19.70 16.26
C PRO A 107 -8.46 19.91 17.74
N ASN A 108 -8.58 18.83 18.49
CA ASN A 108 -8.81 18.87 19.93
C ASN A 108 -8.08 17.71 20.63
N GLY A 109 -7.96 17.81 21.95
CA GLY A 109 -7.27 16.81 22.77
C GLY A 109 -5.75 17.00 22.79
N HIS A 110 -5.03 15.88 22.93
CA HIS A 110 -3.59 15.86 23.22
C HIS A 110 -2.68 16.30 22.05
N TYR A 111 -3.22 16.44 20.82
CA TYR A 111 -2.45 16.88 19.65
C TYR A 111 -3.20 17.96 18.86
N PRO A 112 -3.34 19.19 19.40
CA PRO A 112 -4.13 20.23 18.76
C PRO A 112 -3.40 20.88 17.57
N TYR A 113 -2.08 20.72 17.45
CA TYR A 113 -1.32 21.27 16.33
C TYR A 113 -0.99 20.15 15.35
N PHE A 114 -1.13 20.38 14.06
CA PHE A 114 -0.96 19.32 13.09
C PHE A 114 -0.42 19.83 11.76
N PHE A 115 0.17 18.91 11.01
CA PHE A 115 0.54 19.12 9.62
C PHE A 115 0.55 17.78 8.89
N TYR A 116 0.69 17.84 7.56
CA TYR A 116 0.85 16.66 6.73
C TYR A 116 2.07 16.81 5.82
N VAL A 117 2.65 15.68 5.42
CA VAL A 117 3.73 15.57 4.44
C VAL A 117 3.37 14.45 3.47
N GLY A 118 3.35 14.74 2.17
CA GLY A 118 2.98 13.77 1.15
C GLY A 118 2.39 14.42 -0.07
N GLU A 119 1.72 13.62 -0.89
CA GLU A 119 1.15 14.06 -2.16
C GLU A 119 -0.21 13.41 -2.45
N ILE A 120 -1.03 14.11 -3.22
CA ILE A 120 -2.24 13.54 -3.81
C ILE A 120 -1.85 12.83 -5.11
N GLN A 121 -2.13 11.54 -5.17
CA GLN A 121 -1.90 10.68 -6.32
C GLN A 121 -3.24 10.39 -7.00
N LYS A 122 -3.36 10.77 -8.28
CA LYS A 122 -4.56 10.49 -9.08
C LYS A 122 -4.72 9.00 -9.39
N GLN A 123 -3.62 8.26 -9.41
CA GLN A 123 -3.52 6.85 -9.75
C GLN A 123 -2.33 6.24 -8.99
N PRO A 124 -2.33 4.92 -8.73
CA PRO A 124 -1.21 4.27 -8.05
C PRO A 124 0.07 4.38 -8.87
N LYS A 125 1.19 4.63 -8.20
CA LYS A 125 2.51 4.81 -8.81
C LYS A 125 3.36 3.55 -8.73
N SER A 126 3.16 2.71 -7.70
CA SER A 126 3.85 1.44 -7.51
C SER A 126 2.88 0.32 -7.10
N ALA A 127 3.35 -0.93 -7.20
CA ALA A 127 2.60 -2.08 -6.71
C ALA A 127 2.26 -1.96 -5.21
N ASP A 128 3.12 -1.29 -4.44
CA ASP A 128 2.91 -1.07 -3.00
C ASP A 128 1.65 -0.25 -2.69
N ASP A 129 1.25 0.63 -3.59
CA ASP A 129 0.03 1.44 -3.46
C ASP A 129 -1.25 0.59 -3.53
N VAL A 130 -1.16 -0.59 -4.14
CA VAL A 130 -2.25 -1.53 -4.37
C VAL A 130 -1.86 -2.95 -3.96
N ARG A 131 -0.96 -3.09 -2.97
CA ARG A 131 -0.25 -4.35 -2.70
C ARG A 131 -1.17 -5.56 -2.59
N GLY A 132 -2.28 -5.46 -1.85
CA GLY A 132 -3.22 -6.57 -1.73
C GLY A 132 -3.79 -7.05 -3.08
N LYS A 133 -4.29 -6.12 -3.90
CA LYS A 133 -4.82 -6.46 -5.22
C LYS A 133 -3.72 -6.90 -6.18
N ALA A 134 -2.56 -6.24 -6.15
CA ALA A 134 -1.43 -6.56 -7.00
C ALA A 134 -0.87 -7.96 -6.70
N THR A 135 -0.71 -8.31 -5.43
CA THR A 135 -0.23 -9.64 -5.02
C THR A 135 -1.20 -10.73 -5.46
N ALA A 136 -2.51 -10.53 -5.26
CA ALA A 136 -3.53 -11.49 -5.70
C ALA A 136 -3.47 -11.72 -7.22
N GLN A 137 -3.52 -10.66 -8.03
CA GLN A 137 -3.47 -10.80 -9.49
C GLN A 137 -2.13 -11.33 -10.00
N TYR A 138 -1.02 -11.00 -9.33
CA TYR A 138 0.29 -11.54 -9.69
C TYR A 138 0.38 -13.04 -9.37
N GLN A 139 -0.25 -13.48 -8.28
CA GLN A 139 -0.37 -14.90 -7.97
C GLN A 139 -1.15 -15.64 -9.06
N ASP A 140 -2.33 -15.14 -9.45
CA ASP A 140 -3.13 -15.73 -10.52
C ASP A 140 -2.35 -15.85 -11.84
N TYR A 141 -1.55 -14.82 -12.16
CA TYR A 141 -0.67 -14.81 -13.32
C TYR A 141 0.39 -15.93 -13.26
N LEU A 142 1.09 -16.07 -12.13
CA LEU A 142 2.11 -17.10 -11.96
C LEU A 142 1.51 -18.51 -11.95
N GLU A 143 0.31 -18.70 -11.39
CA GLU A 143 -0.41 -19.97 -11.43
C GLU A 143 -0.80 -20.34 -12.86
N ALA A 144 -1.28 -19.38 -13.66
CA ALA A 144 -1.60 -19.60 -15.06
C ALA A 144 -0.35 -19.98 -15.89
N GLU A 145 0.78 -19.29 -15.69
CA GLU A 145 2.06 -19.65 -16.33
C GLU A 145 2.50 -21.07 -15.94
N TRP A 146 2.35 -21.43 -14.66
CA TRP A 146 2.73 -22.75 -14.18
C TRP A 146 1.86 -23.86 -14.78
N ILE A 147 0.53 -23.64 -14.87
CA ILE A 147 -0.38 -24.60 -15.51
C ILE A 147 -0.06 -24.77 -17.00
N ALA A 148 0.29 -23.68 -17.69
CA ALA A 148 0.68 -23.74 -19.10
C ALA A 148 1.96 -24.58 -19.30
N ASP A 149 2.98 -24.32 -18.48
CA ASP A 149 4.25 -25.08 -18.48
C ASP A 149 4.03 -26.57 -18.18
N LEU A 150 3.11 -26.89 -17.25
CA LEU A 150 2.75 -28.29 -16.97
C LEU A 150 2.04 -28.97 -18.15
N LYS A 151 1.10 -28.28 -18.81
CA LYS A 151 0.40 -28.84 -19.99
C LYS A 151 1.35 -29.10 -21.16
N GLU A 152 2.37 -28.25 -21.32
CA GLU A 152 3.40 -28.42 -22.34
C GLU A 152 4.33 -29.59 -22.01
N LYS A 153 4.77 -29.70 -20.75
CA LYS A 153 5.67 -30.79 -20.29
C LYS A 153 4.99 -32.16 -20.21
N TYR A 154 3.69 -32.17 -19.93
CA TYR A 154 2.90 -33.39 -19.78
C TYR A 154 1.68 -33.34 -20.71
N PRO A 155 1.87 -33.54 -22.03
CA PRO A 155 0.76 -33.61 -22.95
C PRO A 155 -0.17 -34.76 -22.57
N VAL A 156 -1.44 -34.46 -22.32
CA VAL A 156 -2.44 -35.46 -21.96
C VAL A 156 -2.81 -36.24 -23.22
N VAL A 157 -2.34 -37.49 -23.29
CA VAL A 157 -2.81 -38.45 -24.30
C VAL A 157 -4.16 -38.99 -23.81
N ILE A 158 -5.25 -38.45 -24.35
CA ILE A 158 -6.59 -38.99 -24.08
C ILE A 158 -6.70 -40.33 -24.79
N ASN A 159 -6.61 -41.41 -24.03
CA ASN A 159 -6.77 -42.76 -24.56
C ASN A 159 -8.27 -43.04 -24.76
N GLN A 160 -8.77 -42.73 -25.96
CA GLN A 160 -10.19 -42.81 -26.32
C GLN A 160 -10.79 -44.22 -26.20
N GLU A 161 -9.95 -45.26 -26.12
CA GLU A 161 -10.41 -46.65 -25.97
C GLU A 161 -11.10 -46.91 -24.62
N VAL A 162 -10.64 -46.27 -23.53
CA VAL A 162 -11.20 -46.47 -22.19
C VAL A 162 -12.53 -45.73 -22.00
N VAL A 163 -12.75 -44.64 -22.74
CA VAL A 163 -14.00 -43.85 -22.70
C VAL A 163 -15.18 -44.62 -23.29
N LYS A 164 -14.94 -45.57 -24.21
CA LYS A 164 -15.98 -46.43 -24.80
C LYS A 164 -16.43 -47.57 -23.87
N LEU A 165 -15.64 -47.93 -22.86
CA LEU A 165 -15.99 -49.00 -21.90
C LEU A 165 -16.92 -48.53 -20.76
N LEU A 166 -17.20 -47.22 -20.67
CA LEU A 166 -18.10 -46.61 -19.68
C LEU A 166 -19.45 -46.16 -20.28
N LYS A 167 -19.80 -46.63 -21.49
CA LYS A 167 -21.11 -46.39 -22.12
C LYS A 167 -21.92 -47.68 -22.24
#